data_AF-A0A1V2RCT3-F1
#
_entry.id   AF-A0A1V2RCT3-F1
#
_cell.length_a   1.000
_cell.length_b   1.000
_cell.length_c   1.000
_cell.angle_alpha   90.00
_cell.angle_beta   90.00
_cell.angle_gamma   90.00
#
_symmetry.space_group_name_H-M   'P 1'
#
loop_
_entity.id
_entity.type
_entity.pdbx_description
1 polymer ?
#
loop_
_entity_poly.entity_id
_entity_poly.type
_entity_poly.pdbx_seq_one_letter_code
_entity_poly.pdbx_strand_id
1 'polypeptide(L)' 'MNARAGLGAAVAAGAVLVLTACSQSDRTEIATFTDEHGRACTAAVVIDSEDGDREVQSLDCDYPPEGTGPGRSGYTELP' A
#
# COMPACT_ATOMS: atom_id res chain seq x y z
N MET A 1 -6.62 -47.85 34.94
CA MET A 1 -7.24 -47.16 33.81
C MET A 1 -6.40 -45.92 33.54
N ASN A 2 -5.53 -45.99 32.53
CA ASN A 2 -4.48 -45.00 32.33
C ASN A 2 -4.89 -44.09 31.17
N ALA A 3 -5.41 -42.91 31.48
CA ALA A 3 -5.73 -41.88 30.48
C ALA A 3 -4.64 -40.81 30.53
N ARG A 4 -3.59 -40.98 29.71
CA ARG A 4 -2.58 -39.95 29.44
C ARG A 4 -2.12 -40.05 27.99
N ALA A 5 -2.92 -39.52 27.07
CA ALA A 5 -2.48 -39.19 25.73
C ALA A 5 -3.44 -38.17 25.13
N GLY A 6 -2.93 -37.04 24.65
CA GLY A 6 -3.74 -36.13 23.82
C GLY A 6 -3.59 -34.63 24.09
N LEU A 7 -2.40 -34.11 24.38
CA LEU A 7 -2.13 -32.67 24.23
C LEU A 7 -0.79 -32.52 23.49
N GLY A 8 -0.84 -32.43 22.17
CA GLY A 8 0.37 -32.24 21.36
C GLY A 8 0.11 -31.77 19.93
N ALA A 9 -1.06 -32.07 19.37
CA ALA A 9 -1.37 -31.72 17.99
C ALA A 9 -1.97 -30.31 17.79
N ALA A 10 -2.48 -29.66 18.84
CA ALA A 10 -3.20 -28.38 18.71
C ALA A 10 -2.27 -27.17 18.50
N VAL A 11 -1.02 -27.23 18.96
CA VAL A 11 -0.11 -26.07 18.93
C VAL A 11 0.46 -25.82 17.54
N ALA A 12 0.70 -26.89 16.76
CA ALA A 12 1.25 -26.77 15.41
C ALA A 12 0.24 -26.15 14.41
N ALA A 13 -1.05 -26.45 14.55
CA ALA A 13 -2.09 -25.89 13.68
C ALA A 13 -2.35 -24.39 13.95
N GLY A 14 -2.25 -23.96 15.22
CA GLY A 14 -2.42 -22.55 15.59
C GLY A 14 -1.29 -21.66 15.06
N ALA A 15 -0.05 -22.15 15.06
CA ALA A 15 1.11 -21.37 14.61
C ALA A 15 1.06 -21.05 13.10
N VAL A 16 0.51 -21.93 12.27
CA VAL A 16 0.40 -21.73 10.81
C VAL A 16 -0.65 -20.66 10.47
N LEU A 17 -1.76 -20.60 11.22
CA LEU A 17 -2.84 -19.63 10.98
C LEU A 17 -2.43 -18.19 11.36
N VAL A 18 -1.57 -18.04 12.37
CA VAL A 18 -1.05 -16.71 12.78
C VAL A 18 -0.11 -16.13 11.71
N LEU A 19 0.62 -16.98 10.99
CA LEU A 19 1.55 -16.52 9.94
C LEU A 19 0.83 -15.99 8.68
N THR A 20 -0.37 -16.48 8.37
CA THR A 20 -1.13 -16.00 7.20
C THR A 20 -1.87 -14.69 7.44
N ALA A 21 -2.15 -14.35 8.70
CA ALA A 21 -2.85 -13.13 9.09
C ALA A 21 -2.01 -11.86 8.93
N CYS A 22 -0.69 -11.98 8.76
CA CYS A 22 0.21 -10.85 8.49
C CYS A 22 0.51 -10.66 6.98
N SER A 23 -0.21 -11.32 6.08
CA SER A 23 0.16 -11.34 4.65
C SER A 23 -0.42 -10.19 3.81
N GLN A 24 -1.33 -9.38 4.37
CA GLN A 24 -1.91 -8.24 3.69
C GLN A 24 -1.17 -6.98 4.14
N SER A 25 -0.24 -6.50 3.31
CA SER A 25 0.52 -5.27 3.56
C SER A 25 -0.04 -4.17 2.68
N ASP A 26 -0.15 -2.95 3.21
CA ASP A 26 -0.48 -1.77 2.43
C ASP A 26 0.52 -1.57 1.30
N ARG A 27 0.05 -1.05 0.18
CA ARG A 27 0.90 -0.74 -0.97
C ARG A 27 1.00 0.76 -1.18
N THR A 28 2.13 1.20 -1.70
CA THR A 28 2.34 2.62 -2.01
C THR A 28 2.35 2.81 -3.52
N GLU A 29 1.62 3.80 -4.02
CA GLU A 29 1.66 4.24 -5.41
C GLU A 29 2.20 5.67 -5.49
N ILE A 30 3.06 5.93 -6.48
CA ILE A 30 3.38 7.30 -6.91
C ILE A 30 2.37 7.72 -7.97
N ALA A 31 1.59 8.75 -7.68
CA ALA A 31 0.66 9.37 -8.61
C ALA A 31 1.27 10.65 -9.19
N THR A 32 1.16 10.85 -10.49
CA THR A 32 1.54 12.09 -11.18
C THR A 32 0.34 12.65 -11.91
N PHE A 33 0.06 13.93 -11.73
CA PHE A 33 -1.09 14.60 -12.34
C PHE A 33 -0.85 16.11 -12.48
N THR A 34 -1.73 16.78 -13.23
CA THR A 34 -1.74 18.25 -13.32
C THR A 34 -2.94 18.77 -12.55
N ASP A 35 -2.71 19.75 -11.67
CA ASP A 35 -3.80 20.37 -10.94
C ASP A 35 -4.52 21.47 -11.75
N GLU A 36 -5.60 22.00 -11.20
CA GLU A 36 -6.40 23.06 -11.84
C GLU A 36 -5.62 24.37 -12.06
N HIS A 37 -4.54 24.58 -11.32
CA HIS A 37 -3.68 25.75 -11.44
C HIS A 37 -2.58 25.56 -12.49
N GLY A 38 -2.46 24.38 -13.10
CA GLY A 38 -1.46 24.05 -14.11
C GLY A 38 -0.12 23.56 -13.54
N ARG A 39 -0.04 23.26 -12.23
CA ARG A 39 1.16 22.65 -11.62
C ARG A 39 1.24 21.17 -11.97
N ALA A 40 2.45 20.68 -12.21
CA ALA A 40 2.73 19.25 -12.25
C ALA A 40 2.94 18.75 -10.82
N CYS A 41 2.10 17.83 -10.38
CA CYS A 41 2.11 17.28 -9.03
C CYS A 41 2.56 15.82 -9.02
N THR A 42 3.32 15.46 -7.99
CA THR A 42 3.68 14.09 -7.64
C THR A 42 3.20 13.81 -6.21
N ALA A 43 2.44 12.74 -6.03
CA ALA A 43 1.92 12.32 -4.73
C ALA A 43 2.39 10.92 -4.39
N ALA A 44 2.80 10.70 -3.14
CA ALA A 44 2.91 9.36 -2.58
C ALA A 44 1.57 9.00 -1.92
N VAL A 45 0.93 7.95 -2.44
CA VAL A 45 -0.38 7.49 -2.00
C VAL A 45 -0.20 6.13 -1.36
N VAL A 46 -0.58 5.99 -0.10
CA VAL A 46 -0.70 4.69 0.56
C VAL A 46 -2.10 4.17 0.28
N ILE A 47 -2.18 2.88 -0.02
CA ILE A 47 -3.43 2.18 -0.30
C ILE A 47 -3.53 1.08 0.72
N ASP A 48 -4.51 1.21 1.60
CA ASP A 48 -4.84 0.19 2.59
C ASP A 48 -5.29 -1.07 1.84
N SER A 49 -4.66 -2.20 2.16
CA SER A 49 -4.91 -3.42 1.43
C SER A 49 -6.20 -4.12 1.87
N GLU A 50 -6.76 -3.80 3.04
CA GLU A 50 -7.98 -4.40 3.60
C GLU A 50 -9.26 -3.81 2.97
N ASP A 51 -9.33 -2.49 2.82
CA ASP A 51 -10.51 -1.78 2.31
C ASP A 51 -10.29 -1.03 0.97
N GLY A 52 -9.03 -0.82 0.58
CA GLY A 52 -8.67 -0.10 -0.64
C GLY A 52 -8.74 1.42 -0.50
N ASP A 53 -8.83 1.93 0.73
CA ASP A 53 -8.77 3.35 1.03
C ASP A 53 -7.43 3.93 0.58
N ARG A 54 -7.45 5.22 0.21
CA ARG A 54 -6.32 5.90 -0.44
C ARG A 54 -5.96 7.16 0.33
N GLU A 55 -4.81 7.14 0.99
CA GLU A 55 -4.31 8.26 1.76
C GLU A 55 -3.10 8.91 1.06
N VAL A 56 -3.17 10.22 0.84
CA VAL A 56 -2.02 10.98 0.34
C VAL A 56 -1.08 11.29 1.51
N GLN A 57 0.10 10.69 1.51
CA GLN A 57 1.11 10.89 2.55
C GLN A 57 2.07 12.05 2.25
N SER A 58 2.31 12.32 0.98
CA SER A 58 3.09 13.48 0.54
C SER A 58 2.57 13.97 -0.81
N LEU A 59 2.67 15.28 -1.02
CA LEU A 59 2.30 15.94 -2.25
C LEU A 59 3.31 17.04 -2.54
N ASP A 60 3.94 16.94 -3.70
CA ASP A 60 4.86 17.94 -4.22
C ASP A 60 4.32 18.47 -5.55
N CYS A 61 4.27 19.79 -5.72
CA CYS A 61 3.69 20.40 -6.90
C CYS A 61 4.49 21.62 -7.32
N ASP A 62 4.93 21.63 -8.58
CA ASP A 62 5.67 22.74 -9.18
C ASP A 62 5.15 23.09 -10.57
N TYR A 63 5.39 24.33 -10.99
CA TYR A 63 5.11 24.74 -12.36
C TYR A 63 6.18 24.19 -13.31
N PRO A 64 5.77 23.64 -14.48
CA PRO A 64 6.74 23.24 -15.48
C PRO A 64 7.50 24.45 -16.03
N PRO A 65 8.74 24.26 -16.54
CA PRO A 65 9.50 25.33 -17.17
C PRO A 65 8.74 25.99 -18.31
N GLU A 66 9.02 27.28 -18.55
CA GLU A 66 8.42 28.06 -19.64
C GLU A 66 8.48 27.32 -20.99
N GLY A 67 7.35 27.30 -21.70
CA GLY A 67 7.22 26.62 -22.99
C GLY A 67 7.12 25.09 -22.92
N THR A 68 7.10 24.49 -21.72
CA THR A 68 6.96 23.04 -21.51
C THR A 68 5.63 22.74 -20.80
N GLY A 69 4.89 21.77 -21.32
CA GLY A 69 3.68 21.26 -20.66
C GLY A 69 4.02 20.26 -19.55
N PRO A 70 3.08 19.99 -18.63
CA PRO A 70 3.25 18.92 -17.65
C PRO A 70 3.44 17.56 -18.35
N GLY A 71 4.16 16.66 -17.69
CA GLY A 71 4.32 15.28 -18.14
C GLY A 71 3.00 14.51 -18.19
N ARG A 72 3.05 13.27 -18.69
CA ARG A 72 1.88 12.39 -18.69
C ARG A 72 1.47 12.07 -17.25
N SER A 73 0.18 12.15 -16.96
CA SER A 73 -0.39 11.67 -15.71
C SER A 73 -0.38 10.15 -15.62
N GLY A 74 -0.19 9.61 -14.41
CA GLY A 74 -0.17 8.17 -14.21
C GLY A 74 0.08 7.74 -12.78
N TYR A 75 0.07 6.43 -12.58
CA TYR A 75 0.29 5.78 -11.30
C TYR A 75 1.38 4.71 -11.48
N THR A 76 2.29 4.62 -10.53
CA THR A 76 3.32 3.57 -10.48
C THR A 76 3.34 3.01 -9.07
N GLU A 77 3.06 1.72 -8.93
CA GLU A 77 3.19 1.01 -7.66
C GLU A 77 4.67 0.87 -7.29
N LEU A 78 4.99 1.12 -6.03
CA LEU A 78 6.31 0.92 -5.46
C LEU A 78 6.43 -0.51 -4.91
N PRO A 79 7.63 -1.12 -5.01
CA PRO A 79 7.91 -2.46 -4.48
C PRO A 79 7.93 -2.50 -2.95
#